data_AF-A0A2K9PIP2-F1
#
_entry.id   AF-A0A2K9PIP2-F1
#
_cell.length_a   1.000
_cell.length_b   1.000
_cell.length_c   1.000
_cell.angle_alpha   90.00
_cell.angle_beta   90.00
_cell.angle_gamma   90.00
#
_symmetry.space_group_name_H-M   'P 1'
#
loop_
_entity.id
_entity.type
_entity.pdbx_description
1 polymer ?
#
loop_
_entity_poly.entity_id
_entity_poly.type
_entity_poly.pdbx_seq_one_letter_code
_entity_poly.pdbx_strand_id
1 'polypeptide(L)' 'MPTICRSAVKRAGIRRRNPYHTRHTFACGFWPAGANPSYIANQMGHKYAQIVYEIDAGELKRLCLTGAPFER' A
#
# COMPACT_ATOMS: atom_id res chain seq x y z
N MET A 1 -14.66 -4.32 -7.07
CA MET A 1 -14.28 -3.22 -6.15
C MET A 1 -15.53 -2.47 -5.74
N PRO A 2 -15.86 -2.41 -4.44
CA PRO A 2 -17.08 -1.77 -3.97
C PRO A 2 -17.14 -0.29 -4.38
N THR A 3 -18.31 0.17 -4.81
CA THR A 3 -18.56 1.52 -5.37
C THR A 3 -18.38 2.64 -4.35
N ILE A 4 -18.27 2.32 -3.07
CA ILE A 4 -18.15 3.29 -1.97
C ILE A 4 -16.86 4.11 -2.03
N CYS A 5 -15.72 3.49 -2.37
CA CYS A 5 -14.48 4.24 -2.57
C CYS A 5 -14.55 5.13 -3.82
N ARG A 6 -15.38 4.74 -4.79
CA ARG A 6 -15.65 5.51 -6.00
C ARG A 6 -16.33 6.82 -5.61
N SER A 7 -17.45 6.76 -4.90
CA SER A 7 -18.20 7.95 -4.49
C SER A 7 -17.42 8.83 -3.50
N ALA A 8 -16.66 8.24 -2.57
CA ALA A 8 -15.81 8.99 -1.64
C ALA A 8 -14.73 9.81 -2.36
N VAL A 9 -13.97 9.20 -3.27
CA VAL A 9 -12.91 9.90 -4.02
C VAL A 9 -13.48 11.03 -4.90
N LYS A 10 -14.68 10.83 -5.48
CA LYS A 10 -15.35 11.88 -6.28
C LYS A 10 -15.79 13.06 -5.42
N ARG A 11 -16.31 12.81 -4.21
CA ARG A 11 -16.70 13.87 -3.25
C ARG A 11 -15.49 14.61 -2.68
N ALA A 12 -14.39 13.92 -2.45
CA ALA A 12 -13.16 14.51 -1.94
C ALA A 12 -12.38 15.32 -2.99
N GLY A 13 -12.78 15.31 -4.27
CA GLY A 13 -12.07 16.01 -5.35
C GLY A 13 -10.69 15.41 -5.68
N ILE A 14 -10.37 14.22 -5.18
CA ILE A 14 -9.04 13.60 -5.33
C ILE A 14 -8.98 12.83 -6.65
N ARG A 15 -7.83 12.86 -7.33
CA ARG A 15 -7.58 12.05 -8.52
C ARG A 15 -7.76 10.57 -8.19
N ARG A 16 -8.58 9.88 -9.00
CA ARG A 16 -8.69 8.42 -8.93
C ARG A 16 -7.35 7.76 -9.18
N ARG A 17 -6.93 6.91 -8.25
CA ARG A 17 -5.88 5.91 -8.46
C ARG A 17 -6.48 4.52 -8.48
N ASN A 18 -5.76 3.58 -9.08
CA ASN A 18 -6.10 2.16 -8.99
C ASN A 18 -6.08 1.75 -7.50
N PRO A 19 -7.14 1.11 -6.96
CA PRO A 19 -7.19 0.72 -5.55
C PRO A 19 -5.99 -0.12 -5.08
N TYR A 20 -5.38 -0.88 -6.00
CA TYR A 20 -4.15 -1.61 -5.74
C TYR A 20 -2.99 -0.71 -5.28
N HIS A 21 -2.79 0.44 -5.93
CA HIS A 21 -1.72 1.37 -5.53
C HIS A 21 -2.01 2.02 -4.18
N THR A 22 -3.28 2.33 -3.88
CA THR A 22 -3.66 2.89 -2.57
C THR A 22 -3.38 1.89 -1.44
N ARG A 23 -3.58 0.59 -1.69
CA ARG A 23 -3.27 -0.49 -0.76
C ARG A 23 -1.76 -0.59 -0.48
N HIS A 24 -0.92 -0.41 -1.49
CA HIS A 24 0.54 -0.35 -1.35
C HIS A 24 1.02 0.89 -0.60
N THR A 25 0.42 2.06 -0.86
CA THR A 25 0.74 3.28 -0.10
C THR A 25 0.43 3.12 1.39
N PHE A 26 -0.67 2.43 1.72
CA PHE A 26 -0.99 2.11 3.12
C PHE A 26 0.12 1.25 3.73
N ALA A 27 0.46 0.10 3.11
CA ALA A 27 1.45 -0.84 3.66
C ALA A 27 2.86 -0.23 3.79
N CYS A 28 3.34 0.49 2.76
CA CYS A 28 4.60 1.20 2.77
C CYS A 28 4.71 2.25 3.89
N GLY A 29 3.60 2.90 4.29
CA GLY A 29 3.58 3.88 5.37
C GLY A 29 3.76 3.29 6.77
N PHE A 30 3.37 2.03 6.97
CA PHE A 30 3.49 1.34 8.25
C PHE A 30 4.87 0.71 8.49
N TRP A 31 5.65 0.49 7.43
CA TRP A 31 6.98 -0.09 7.52
C TRP A 31 8.00 0.78 8.29
N PRO A 32 8.19 2.07 7.97
CA PRO A 32 9.07 2.95 8.75
C PRO A 32 8.51 3.22 10.17
N ALA A 33 7.21 3.01 10.39
CA ALA A 33 6.58 3.17 11.70
C ALA A 33 6.77 1.95 12.62
N GLY A 34 7.46 0.89 12.17
CA GLY A 34 7.74 -0.30 12.99
C GLY A 34 6.49 -1.12 13.36
N ALA A 35 5.41 -0.98 12.60
CA ALA A 35 4.16 -1.67 12.89
C ALA A 35 4.27 -3.17 12.60
N ASN A 36 3.56 -3.99 13.38
CA ASN A 36 3.61 -5.45 13.26
C ASN A 36 3.06 -5.92 11.89
N PRO A 37 3.86 -6.59 11.05
CA PRO A 37 3.44 -7.00 9.72
C PRO A 37 2.37 -8.10 9.72
N SER A 38 2.21 -8.86 10.81
CA SER A 38 1.07 -9.77 10.97
C SER A 38 -0.25 -8.99 11.11
N TYR A 39 -0.22 -7.83 11.76
CA TYR A 39 -1.37 -6.94 11.86
C TYR A 39 -1.71 -6.29 10.51
N ILE A 40 -0.69 -5.83 9.78
CA ILE A 40 -0.88 -5.24 8.43
C ILE A 40 -1.40 -6.29 7.44
N ALA A 41 -0.87 -7.52 7.48
CA ALA A 41 -1.33 -8.63 6.65
C ALA A 41 -2.81 -8.94 6.88
N ASN A 42 -3.25 -8.98 8.16
CA ASN A 42 -4.66 -9.14 8.51
C ASN A 42 -5.53 -8.00 7.98
N GLN A 43 -5.09 -6.73 8.11
CA GLN A 43 -5.83 -5.57 7.59
C GLN A 43 -5.91 -5.54 6.06
N MET A 44 -4.91 -6.09 5.38
CA MET A 44 -4.89 -6.23 3.93
C MET A 44 -5.66 -7.49 3.47
N GLY A 45 -6.03 -8.39 4.37
CA GLY A 45 -6.67 -9.66 4.04
C GLY A 45 -5.72 -10.67 3.38
N HIS A 46 -4.42 -10.57 3.67
CA HIS A 46 -3.44 -11.59 3.28
C HIS A 46 -3.46 -12.74 4.29
N LYS A 47 -3.54 -13.98 3.79
CA LYS A 47 -3.50 -15.21 4.61
C LYS A 47 -2.13 -15.43 5.27
N TYR A 48 -1.08 -14.81 4.72
CA TYR A 48 0.29 -14.96 5.19
C TYR A 48 1.01 -13.61 5.22
N ALA A 49 1.75 -13.35 6.30
CA ALA A 49 2.52 -12.12 6.47
C ALA A 49 3.73 -12.02 5.53
N GLN A 50 4.24 -13.15 5.02
CA GLN A 50 5.38 -13.18 4.09
C GLN A 50 5.19 -12.34 2.82
N ILE A 51 3.96 -12.21 2.31
CA ILE A 51 3.66 -11.42 1.11
C ILE A 51 3.90 -9.92 1.35
N VAL A 52 3.64 -9.44 2.56
CA VAL A 52 3.87 -8.03 2.96
C VAL A 52 5.37 -7.75 3.01
N TYR A 53 6.16 -8.67 3.57
CA TYR A 53 7.62 -8.55 3.60
C TYR A 53 8.24 -8.52 2.21
N GLU A 54 7.85 -9.41 1.31
CA GLU A 54 8.45 -9.49 -0.03
C GLU A 54 8.16 -8.25 -0.89
N ILE A 55 6.93 -7.75 -0.84
CA ILE A 55 6.51 -6.61 -1.69
C ILE A 55 6.97 -5.28 -1.08
N ASP A 56 6.73 -5.06 0.22
CA ASP A 56 7.05 -3.78 0.85
C ASP A 56 8.56 -3.63 1.10
N ALA A 57 9.30 -4.68 1.40
CA ALA A 57 10.77 -4.58 1.51
C ALA A 57 11.43 -4.33 0.15
N GLY A 58 10.87 -4.88 -0.93
CA GLY A 58 11.30 -4.59 -2.30
C GLY A 58 11.10 -3.12 -2.68
N GLU A 59 9.94 -2.56 -2.33
CA GLU A 59 9.62 -1.14 -2.55
C GLU A 59 10.41 -0.20 -1.64
N LEU A 60 10.63 -0.54 -0.37
CA LEU A 60 11.43 0.28 0.55
C LEU A 60 12.86 0.47 0.04
N LYS A 61 13.45 -0.59 -0.52
CA LYS A 61 14.80 -0.56 -1.09
C LYS A 61 14.86 0.33 -2.33
N ARG A 62 13.78 0.44 -3.10
CA ARG A 62 13.67 1.34 -4.26
C ARG A 62 13.42 2.79 -3.83
N LEU A 63 12.46 3.04 -2.94
CA LEU A 63 12.08 4.41 -2.57
C LEU A 63 13.18 5.13 -1.77
N CYS A 64 13.83 4.46 -0.81
CA CYS A 64 14.75 5.11 0.12
C CYS A 64 16.18 5.28 -0.42
N LEU A 65 16.61 4.46 -1.40
CA LEU A 65 18.00 4.48 -1.91
C LEU A 65 18.15 5.11 -3.29
N THR A 66 17.10 5.15 -4.13
CA THR A 66 17.25 5.61 -5.52
C THR A 66 16.29 6.72 -5.93
N GLY A 67 15.26 7.05 -5.12
CA GLY A 67 14.28 8.09 -5.47
C GLY A 67 13.54 7.82 -6.79
N ALA A 68 13.60 6.59 -7.30
CA ALA A 68 13.08 6.26 -8.60
C ALA A 68 11.54 6.22 -8.56
N PRO A 69 10.84 6.84 -9.53
CA PRO A 69 9.40 6.74 -9.62
C PRO A 69 9.00 5.27 -9.84
N PHE A 70 7.88 4.88 -9.23
CA PHE A 70 7.26 3.55 -9.39
C PHE A 70 6.85 3.35 -10.86
N GLU A 71 7.75 2.78 -11.65
CA GLU A 71 7.47 2.28 -12.99
C GLU A 71 7.29 0.77 -12.94
N ARG A 72 6.18 0.33 -13.53
CA ARG A 72 5.69 -1.04 -13.52
C ARG A 72 6.40 -1.86 -14.58
#